data_AF-A0A9X3XP92-F1
#
_entry.id   AF-A0A9X3XP92-F1
#
_cell.length_a   1.000
_cell.length_b   1.000
_cell.length_c   1.000
_cell.angle_alpha   90.00
_cell.angle_beta   90.00
_cell.angle_gamma   90.00
#
_symmetry.space_group_name_H-M   'P 1'
#
loop_
_entity.id
_entity.type
_entity.pdbx_description
1 polymer ?
#
loop_
_entity_poly.entity_id
_entity_poly.type
_entity_poly.pdbx_seq_one_letter_code
_entity_poly.pdbx_strand_id
1 'polypeptide(L)'
;MNPLARLWKDKMNIYRYVDEVIEGITKNKEKLIAENIKCKYSKGGLSNIGEDEVPSLQNSYTIFCGLDVDIMEGDKIIVNQSNGKKITLRVGEGFPYSKHQEFKVKRDDKA
;
A
#
# COMPACT_ATOMS: atom_id res chain seq x y z
N MET A 1 8.02 14.02 -16.77
CA MET A 1 7.71 14.45 -15.39
C MET A 1 6.24 14.16 -15.12
N ASN A 2 5.90 13.34 -14.12
CA ASN A 2 4.51 13.03 -13.80
C ASN A 2 3.84 14.24 -13.10
N PRO A 3 2.87 14.93 -13.72
CA PRO A 3 2.24 16.11 -13.13
C PRO A 3 1.45 15.80 -11.85
N LEU A 4 0.95 14.57 -11.70
CA LEU A 4 0.19 14.13 -10.52
C LEU A 4 1.08 13.97 -9.28
N ALA A 5 2.37 13.71 -9.47
CA ALA A 5 3.32 13.58 -8.37
C ALA A 5 3.47 14.86 -7.54
N ARG A 6 3.04 16.03 -8.06
CA ARG A 6 2.98 17.28 -7.30
C ARG A 6 1.91 17.27 -6.20
N LEU A 7 0.90 16.42 -6.32
CA LEU A 7 -0.20 16.29 -5.36
C LEU A 7 0.11 15.29 -4.25
N TRP A 8 1.19 14.50 -4.40
CA TRP A 8 1.58 13.46 -3.47
C TRP A 8 2.41 14.07 -2.34
N LYS A 9 1.81 14.12 -1.15
CA LYS A 9 2.41 14.69 0.07
C LYS A 9 2.92 13.61 1.03
N ASP A 10 2.46 12.38 0.86
CA ASP A 10 2.83 11.26 1.72
C ASP A 10 4.06 10.55 1.17
N LYS A 11 4.72 9.79 2.03
CA LYS A 11 5.89 8.96 1.71
C LYS A 11 5.67 7.55 2.23
N MET A 12 6.11 6.54 1.48
CA MET A 12 6.00 5.15 1.91
C MET A 12 7.33 4.42 1.86
N ASN A 13 7.44 3.43 2.76
CA ASN A 13 8.48 2.41 2.73
C ASN A 13 7.83 1.09 2.34
N ILE A 14 8.47 0.35 1.44
CA ILE A 14 7.97 -0.91 0.86
C ILE A 14 8.80 -2.06 1.40
N TYR A 15 8.13 -3.07 1.92
CA TYR A 15 8.72 -4.28 2.46
C TYR A 15 8.14 -5.51 1.76
N ARG A 16 9.02 -6.43 1.38
CA ARG A 16 8.67 -7.69 0.72
C ARG A 16 9.22 -8.85 1.52
N TYR A 17 8.43 -9.91 1.64
CA TYR A 17 8.94 -11.17 2.16
C TYR A 17 9.74 -11.87 1.07
N VAL A 18 11.00 -12.16 1.36
CA VAL A 18 11.91 -12.86 0.46
C VAL A 18 12.38 -14.13 1.15
N ASP A 19 12.44 -15.21 0.38
CA ASP A 19 13.00 -16.47 0.83
C ASP A 19 14.53 -16.42 0.70
N GLU A 20 15.23 -16.50 1.82
CA GLU A 20 16.69 -16.64 1.87
C GLU A 20 17.04 -18.06 2.32
N VAL A 21 17.85 -18.76 1.51
CA VAL A 21 18.41 -20.06 1.89
C VAL A 21 19.67 -19.81 2.68
N ILE A 22 19.61 -20.07 3.99
CA ILE A 22 20.77 -20.01 4.88
C ILE A 22 21.04 -21.43 5.34
N GLU A 23 22.23 -21.95 5.02
CA GLU A 23 22.67 -23.30 5.43
C GLU A 23 21.71 -24.42 4.99
N GLY A 24 21.11 -24.29 3.80
CA GLY A 24 20.18 -25.28 3.26
C GLY A 24 18.75 -25.21 3.81
N ILE A 25 18.47 -24.26 4.70
CA ILE A 25 17.11 -23.99 5.23
C ILE A 25 16.56 -22.72 4.58
N THR A 26 15.40 -22.83 3.93
CA THR A 26 14.65 -21.68 3.42
C THR A 26 14.01 -20.93 4.57
N LYS A 27 14.43 -19.68 4.82
CA LYS A 27 13.83 -18.78 5.79
C LYS A 27 13.15 -17.62 5.07
N ASN A 28 11.90 -17.35 5.44
CA ASN A 28 11.17 -16.20 4.95
C ASN A 28 11.49 -14.98 5.80
N LYS A 29 11.98 -13.90 5.19
CA LYS A 29 12.39 -12.67 5.90
C LYS A 29 11.81 -11.43 5.24
N GLU A 30 11.33 -10.49 6.07
CA GLU A 30 10.89 -9.17 5.60
C GLU A 30 12.12 -8.33 5.23
N LYS A 31 12.18 -7.84 3.99
CA LYS A 31 13.25 -7.01 3.46
C LYS A 31 12.70 -5.67 2.99
N LEU A 32 13.39 -4.58 3.32
CA LEU A 32 13.09 -3.25 2.78
C LEU A 32 13.51 -3.19 1.30
N ILE A 33 12.53 -2.96 0.42
CA ILE A 33 12.72 -2.88 -1.04
C ILE A 33 12.96 -1.43 -1.47
N ALA A 34 12.17 -0.50 -0.95
CA ALA A 34 12.28 0.91 -1.25
C ALA A 34 11.92 1.76 -0.02
N GLU A 35 12.59 2.89 0.12
CA GLU A 35 12.40 3.81 1.24
C GLU A 35 12.01 5.20 0.75
N ASN A 36 11.14 5.87 1.53
CA ASN A 36 10.83 7.29 1.37
C ASN A 36 10.24 7.67 0.00
N ILE A 37 9.55 6.73 -0.63
CA ILE A 37 8.96 6.88 -1.96
C ILE A 37 7.72 7.75 -1.87
N LYS A 38 7.61 8.75 -2.75
CA LYS A 38 6.42 9.62 -2.80
C LYS A 38 5.19 8.81 -3.17
N CYS A 39 4.12 9.00 -2.41
CA CYS A 39 2.84 8.37 -2.66
C CYS A 39 1.68 9.28 -2.25
N LYS A 40 0.46 8.87 -2.60
CA LYS A 40 -0.77 9.41 -2.02
C LYS A 40 -1.56 8.26 -1.44
N TYR A 41 -1.86 8.33 -0.15
CA TYR A 41 -2.81 7.44 0.48
C TYR A 41 -4.21 8.05 0.42
N SER A 42 -5.17 7.34 -0.17
CA SER A 42 -6.54 7.81 -0.31
C SER A 42 -7.52 6.83 0.31
N LYS A 43 -8.48 7.37 1.06
CA LYS A 43 -9.70 6.67 1.44
C LYS A 43 -10.71 6.83 0.30
N GLY A 44 -11.22 5.73 -0.22
CA GLY A 44 -12.31 5.70 -1.18
C GLY A 44 -13.67 5.85 -0.51
N GLY A 45 -14.74 5.71 -1.30
CA GLY A 45 -16.12 5.86 -0.84
C GLY A 45 -16.50 4.83 0.23
N LEU A 46 -17.49 5.20 1.03
CA LEU A 46 -18.20 4.30 1.93
C LEU A 46 -19.34 3.65 1.14
N SER A 47 -19.33 2.33 1.03
CA SER A 47 -20.49 1.57 0.53
C SER A 47 -21.15 0.87 1.70
N ASN A 48 -22.45 1.12 1.90
CA ASN A 48 -23.28 0.29 2.76
C ASN A 48 -23.55 -1.02 2.01
N ILE A 49 -22.98 -2.11 2.51
CA ILE A 49 -23.30 -3.45 2.03
C ILE A 49 -23.98 -4.14 3.21
N GLY A 50 -25.30 -4.18 3.18
CA GLY A 50 -26.12 -4.83 4.20
C GLY A 50 -27.54 -4.97 3.69
N GLU A 51 -27.88 -6.16 3.18
CA GLU A 51 -29.28 -6.59 3.02
C GLU A 51 -29.83 -7.20 4.32
N ASP A 52 -28.97 -7.50 5.30
CA ASP A 52 -29.34 -7.97 6.64
C ASP A 52 -29.08 -6.87 7.69
N GLU A 53 -29.83 -6.94 8.81
CA GLU A 53 -30.04 -5.93 9.89
C GLU A 53 -28.79 -5.27 10.53
N VAL A 54 -27.57 -5.57 10.07
CA VAL A 54 -26.32 -4.94 10.55
C VAL A 54 -25.59 -4.26 9.38
N PRO A 55 -25.58 -2.91 9.33
CA PRO A 55 -24.80 -2.17 8.34
C PRO A 55 -23.31 -2.48 8.49
N SER A 56 -22.70 -3.11 7.48
CA SER A 56 -21.24 -3.28 7.44
C SER A 56 -20.59 -2.12 6.69
N LEU A 57 -19.74 -1.36 7.38
CA LEU A 57 -19.00 -0.24 6.78
C LEU A 57 -17.71 -0.74 6.15
N GLN A 58 -17.72 -0.98 4.84
CA GLN A 58 -16.50 -1.36 4.13
C GLN A 58 -15.76 -0.11 3.64
N ASN A 59 -14.64 0.23 4.30
CA ASN A 59 -13.74 1.28 3.80
C ASN A 59 -12.88 0.72 2.66
N SER A 60 -12.92 1.38 1.51
CA SER A 60 -11.94 1.14 0.44
C SER A 60 -10.73 2.08 0.62
N TYR A 61 -9.53 1.57 0.39
CA TYR A 61 -8.32 2.38 0.40
C TYR A 61 -7.49 2.11 -0.86
N THR A 62 -6.85 3.16 -1.37
CA THR A 62 -6.00 3.10 -2.55
C THR A 62 -4.70 3.85 -2.31
N ILE A 63 -3.59 3.29 -2.79
CA ILE A 63 -2.30 3.97 -2.88
C ILE A 63 -2.03 4.34 -4.32
N PHE A 64 -1.56 5.57 -4.53
CA PHE A 64 -1.11 6.07 -5.83
C PHE A 64 0.40 6.28 -5.75
N CYS A 65 1.14 5.79 -6.74
CA CYS A 65 2.58 5.99 -6.85
C CYS A 65 3.06 6.04 -8.32
N GLY A 66 4.33 6.38 -8.52
CA GLY A 66 4.94 6.47 -9.84
C GLY A 66 5.08 5.10 -10.50
N LEU A 67 5.16 5.06 -11.83
CA LEU A 67 5.35 3.82 -12.60
C LEU A 67 6.73 3.19 -12.39
N ASP A 68 7.68 3.96 -11.88
CA ASP A 68 9.05 3.57 -11.55
C ASP A 68 9.16 2.86 -10.19
N VAL A 69 8.06 2.80 -9.42
CA VAL A 69 8.06 2.20 -8.09
C VAL A 69 7.85 0.70 -8.19
N ASP A 70 8.83 -0.09 -7.71
CA ASP A 70 8.69 -1.54 -7.54
C ASP A 70 7.82 -1.83 -6.32
N ILE A 71 6.54 -2.10 -6.57
CA ILE A 71 5.54 -2.51 -5.58
C ILE A 71 4.76 -3.69 -6.16
N MET A 72 4.55 -4.72 -5.35
CA MET A 72 3.90 -5.97 -5.74
C MET A 72 2.75 -6.30 -4.79
N GLU A 73 1.79 -7.09 -5.27
CA GLU A 73 0.73 -7.64 -4.44
C GLU A 73 1.32 -8.46 -3.28
N GLY A 74 0.75 -8.32 -2.08
CA GLY A 74 1.25 -8.94 -0.86
C GLY A 74 2.33 -8.13 -0.12
N ASP A 75 2.96 -7.15 -0.79
CA ASP A 75 3.92 -6.26 -0.12
C ASP A 75 3.28 -5.57 1.08
N LYS A 76 4.10 -5.35 2.11
CA LYS A 76 3.74 -4.51 3.24
C LYS A 76 4.28 -3.12 2.95
N ILE A 77 3.44 -2.12 3.13
CA ILE A 77 3.86 -0.72 3.02
C ILE A 77 3.58 0.02 4.31
N ILE A 78 4.50 0.89 4.69
CA ILE A 78 4.33 1.80 5.81
C ILE A 78 4.26 3.21 5.24
N VAL A 79 3.06 3.80 5.27
CA VAL A 79 2.82 5.17 4.80
C VAL A 79 3.05 6.13 5.96
N ASN A 80 3.97 7.06 5.76
CA ASN A 80 4.20 8.23 6.58
C ASN A 80 3.42 9.39 5.98
N GLN A 81 2.30 9.73 6.62
CA GLN A 81 1.48 10.86 6.22
C GLN A 81 2.14 12.17 6.63
N SER A 82 1.85 13.25 5.90
CA SER A 82 2.43 14.58 6.19
C SER A 82 2.05 15.13 7.58
N ASN A 83 1.00 14.61 8.21
CA ASN A 83 0.58 14.96 9.57
C ASN A 83 1.28 14.14 10.67
N GLY A 84 2.29 13.33 10.31
CA GLY A 84 3.06 12.50 11.25
C GLY A 84 2.45 11.12 11.53
N LYS A 85 1.25 10.81 11.02
CA LYS A 85 0.63 9.49 11.21
C LYS A 85 1.35 8.44 10.36
N LYS A 86 1.63 7.28 10.97
CA LYS A 86 2.10 6.09 10.27
C LYS A 86 0.96 5.10 10.10
N ILE A 87 0.81 4.55 8.90
CA ILE A 87 -0.22 3.57 8.57
C ILE A 87 0.45 2.37 7.92
N THR A 88 0.24 1.20 8.50
CA THR A 88 0.69 -0.07 7.91
C THR A 88 -0.41 -0.62 7.03
N LEU A 89 -0.07 -0.96 5.79
CA LEU A 89 -1.00 -1.47 4.80
C LEU A 89 -0.44 -2.73 4.14
N ARG A 90 -1.36 -3.58 3.67
CA ARG A 90 -1.06 -4.68 2.75
C ARG A 90 -1.53 -4.33 1.35
N VAL A 91 -0.64 -4.52 0.40
CA VAL A 91 -0.90 -4.29 -1.03
C VAL A 91 -1.72 -5.45 -1.58
N GLY A 92 -2.83 -5.11 -2.25
CA GLY A 92 -3.61 -6.02 -3.07
C GLY A 92 -3.52 -5.60 -4.53
N GLU A 93 -4.59 -5.82 -5.28
CA GLU A 93 -4.64 -5.66 -6.74
C GLU A 93 -4.13 -4.30 -7.24
N GLY A 94 -3.28 -4.38 -8.27
CA GLY A 94 -2.66 -3.23 -8.94
C GLY A 94 -3.32 -2.86 -10.27
N PHE A 95 -3.43 -1.55 -10.51
CA PHE A 95 -4.01 -0.94 -11.70
C PHE A 95 -3.00 0.06 -12.29
N PRO A 96 -2.20 -0.35 -13.29
CA PRO A 96 -1.28 0.56 -13.95
C PRO A 96 -2.05 1.49 -14.91
N TYR A 97 -1.76 2.79 -14.83
CA TYR A 97 -2.23 3.81 -15.76
C TYR A 97 -1.05 4.41 -16.54
N SER A 98 -1.34 5.26 -17.52
CA SER A 98 -0.31 5.85 -18.39
C SER A 98 0.74 6.73 -17.67
N LYS A 99 0.45 7.21 -16.46
CA LYS A 99 1.33 8.15 -15.72
C LYS A 99 1.61 7.74 -14.28
N HIS A 100 0.82 6.84 -13.71
CA HIS A 100 0.90 6.40 -12.32
C HIS A 100 0.33 4.99 -12.23
N GLN A 101 0.49 4.38 -11.08
CA GLN A 101 -0.12 3.10 -10.75
C GLN A 101 -0.88 3.22 -9.44
N GLU A 102 -1.97 2.46 -9.35
CA GLU A 102 -2.87 2.44 -8.21
C GLU A 102 -2.93 1.05 -7.63
N PHE A 103 -2.93 0.93 -6.31
CA PHE A 103 -3.09 -0.36 -5.65
C PHE A 103 -4.22 -0.29 -4.63
N LYS A 104 -5.09 -1.30 -4.66
CA LYS A 104 -6.01 -1.52 -3.54
C LYS A 104 -5.20 -1.95 -2.35
N VAL A 105 -5.53 -1.38 -1.19
CA VAL A 105 -4.80 -1.68 0.05
C VAL A 105 -5.75 -1.94 1.19
N LYS A 106 -5.36 -2.84 2.08
CA LYS A 106 -6.05 -3.09 3.34
C LYS A 106 -5.18 -2.58 4.48
N ARG A 107 -5.81 -1.98 5.49
CA ARG A 107 -5.09 -1.67 6.73
C ARG A 107 -4.72 -2.96 7.43
N ASP A 108 -3.45 -3.09 7.75
CA ASP A 108 -2.98 -4.09 8.70
C ASP A 108 -3.03 -3.43 10.07
N ASP A 109 -4.26 -3.12 10.50
CA ASP A 109 -4.54 -2.67 11.87
C ASP A 109 -4.39 -3.91 12.75
N LYS A 110 -3.14 -4.31 13.03
CA LYS A 110 -2.85 -5.22 14.14
C LYS A 110 -3.24 -4.48 15.42
N ALA A 111 -4.51 -4.63 15.80
CA ALA A 111 -4.98 -4.47 17.16
C ALA A 111 -4.40 -5.58 18.03
#